data_AF-A0A1M3E4F2-F1
#
_entry.id   AF-A0A1M3E4F2-F1
#
_cell.length_a   1.000
_cell.length_b   1.000
_cell.length_c   1.000
_cell.angle_alpha   90.00
_cell.angle_beta   90.00
_cell.angle_gamma   90.00
#
_symmetry.space_group_name_H-M   'P 1'
#
loop_
_entity.id
_entity.type
_entity.pdbx_description
1 polymer ?
#
loop_
_entity_poly.entity_id
_entity_poly.type
_entity_poly.pdbx_seq_one_letter_code
_entity_poly.pdbx_strand_id
1 'polypeptide(L)'
;MAIVAMAGLLTIGSCNNDAGLELLTEKQETVSGINDGRDKDANRWLIFKDMHEFESTIAKLASADDQESLAKWAQQNKGFTSWGAIANADTVESKEVQKIDLPDPMLSTVLNKDGRIQIADTIYQMDILKDSPVLYAFPSRYGNDLIKGVKPTGVKQVVTHKIGLTLMPFFPKWEETGRVIIPEPNSQVCDYPGGSLVPWWGQKGDLIYGADNGAELLKDNGRQVRIDYHRWRVGFVFYSSAGVRVKLQKNTRLGGWMSTINMNKVSIEACSRGDVLVPGFVAVPFQAQVSASATNTNKIERTIKWAAAPFHVEVLPRNFNFKFSVNYKGQQISRFIRE
;
A
#
# COMPACT_ATOMS: atom_id res chain seq x y z
N MET A 1 44.72 0.86 14.30
CA MET A 1 44.67 1.03 15.75
C MET A 1 44.13 2.44 16.03
N ALA A 2 42.83 2.55 16.28
CA ALA A 2 42.14 3.68 16.90
C ALA A 2 40.69 3.21 17.11
N ILE A 3 40.35 2.96 18.39
CA ILE A 3 39.04 2.56 18.89
C ILE A 3 38.43 3.80 19.53
N VAL A 4 37.25 4.22 19.11
CA VAL A 4 36.31 5.09 19.85
C VAL A 4 34.90 4.69 19.37
N ALA A 5 34.18 3.78 20.03
CA ALA A 5 33.32 3.99 21.19
C ALA A 5 32.19 5.01 20.94
N MET A 6 31.03 4.53 20.47
CA MET A 6 29.73 5.11 20.80
C MET A 6 28.87 4.02 21.43
N ALA A 7 28.87 4.01 22.76
CA ALA A 7 27.94 3.28 23.60
C ALA A 7 27.03 4.31 24.28
N GLY A 8 25.73 4.01 24.34
CA GLY A 8 24.70 4.79 25.02
C GLY A 8 23.32 4.29 24.60
N LEU A 9 22.93 3.08 25.02
CA LEU A 9 21.90 2.82 26.05
C LEU A 9 20.48 3.11 25.53
N LEU A 10 19.71 2.12 25.08
CA LEU A 10 18.95 1.17 25.90
C LEU A 10 18.40 1.80 27.19
N THR A 11 17.20 2.38 27.09
CA THR A 11 16.26 2.44 28.21
C THR A 11 15.09 1.50 27.92
N ILE A 12 15.01 0.47 28.74
CA ILE A 12 13.85 -0.41 28.90
C ILE A 12 13.01 0.21 30.03
N GLY A 13 11.70 0.35 29.82
CA GLY A 13 10.70 0.74 30.82
C GLY A 13 9.46 1.32 30.12
N SER A 14 8.47 0.48 29.77
CA SER A 14 7.25 0.19 30.55
C SER A 14 6.16 1.27 30.41
N CYS A 15 4.99 0.81 29.96
CA CYS A 15 3.69 1.47 29.77
C CYS A 15 3.46 2.85 30.39
N ASN A 16 2.98 3.79 29.57
CA ASN A 16 1.84 4.66 29.91
C ASN A 16 1.13 5.14 28.63
N ASN A 17 -0.20 5.07 28.67
CA ASN A 17 -1.13 5.79 27.80
C ASN A 17 -1.08 7.30 28.11
N ASP A 18 -1.80 8.06 27.28
CA ASP A 18 -2.14 9.49 27.33
C ASP A 18 -1.14 10.41 26.61
N ALA A 19 -1.58 11.40 25.83
CA ALA A 19 -2.90 11.82 25.38
C ALA A 19 -2.67 12.82 24.23
N GLY A 20 -3.75 13.23 23.57
CA GLY A 20 -3.71 14.09 22.40
C GLY A 20 -3.21 15.53 22.64
N LEU A 21 -3.13 16.21 21.50
CA LEU A 21 -2.93 17.66 21.30
C LEU A 21 -1.56 18.23 21.70
N GLU A 22 -0.71 18.38 20.68
CA GLU A 22 -0.33 19.72 20.23
C GLU A 22 -0.44 19.75 18.70
N LEU A 23 -1.65 20.00 18.23
CA LEU A 23 -1.92 20.46 16.87
C LEU A 23 -1.81 21.98 16.91
N LEU A 24 -1.25 22.56 15.84
CA LEU A 24 -1.20 24.00 15.51
C LEU A 24 0.01 24.78 16.04
N THR A 25 1.19 24.57 15.44
CA THR A 25 2.06 25.61 14.84
C THR A 25 3.48 25.10 14.57
N GLU A 26 3.61 24.10 13.70
CA GLU A 26 4.88 23.91 12.99
C GLU A 26 4.65 24.20 11.51
N LYS A 27 5.43 25.16 11.00
CA LYS A 27 5.51 25.49 9.57
C LYS A 27 5.71 24.20 8.80
N GLN A 28 4.64 23.78 8.14
CA GLN A 28 4.57 22.60 7.29
C GLN A 28 5.59 22.80 6.17
N GLU A 29 6.71 22.08 6.21
CA GLU A 29 7.68 22.06 5.12
C GLU A 29 6.97 21.58 3.86
N THR A 30 6.78 22.50 2.93
CA THR A 30 6.32 22.20 1.58
C THR A 30 7.37 21.32 0.92
N VAL A 31 7.03 20.06 0.61
CA VAL A 31 7.80 19.24 -0.31
C VAL A 31 7.90 20.03 -1.62
N SER A 32 9.13 20.29 -2.05
CA SER A 32 9.40 21.24 -3.12
C SER A 32 8.94 20.67 -4.48
N GLY A 33 7.69 20.90 -4.85
CA GLY A 33 7.31 20.90 -6.26
C GLY A 33 8.09 22.02 -6.94
N ILE A 34 8.98 21.69 -7.88
CA ILE A 34 9.84 22.68 -8.57
C ILE A 34 9.02 23.90 -8.96
N ASN A 35 9.30 25.02 -8.29
CA ASN A 35 8.84 26.36 -8.65
C ASN A 35 10.06 27.24 -8.87
N ASP A 36 10.94 26.80 -9.77
CA ASP A 36 11.72 27.75 -10.56
C ASP A 36 10.93 28.01 -11.84
N GLY A 37 10.45 29.24 -11.94
CA GLY A 37 9.54 29.70 -12.98
C GLY A 37 10.09 29.46 -14.38
N ARG A 38 9.59 28.40 -15.02
CA ARG A 38 9.40 28.22 -16.46
C ARG A 38 8.57 26.94 -16.66
N ASP A 39 7.54 27.08 -17.48
CA ASP A 39 6.54 26.11 -17.95
C ASP A 39 5.30 25.81 -17.09
N LYS A 40 4.16 26.09 -17.73
CA LYS A 40 2.77 25.94 -17.31
C LYS A 40 2.19 24.53 -17.55
N ASP A 41 3.03 23.52 -17.72
CA ASP A 41 2.53 22.15 -17.91
C ASP A 41 2.35 21.47 -16.54
N ALA A 42 1.10 21.50 -16.09
CA ALA A 42 0.59 20.67 -15.01
C ALA A 42 0.89 19.20 -15.32
N ASN A 43 1.67 18.55 -14.45
CA ASN A 43 1.95 17.11 -14.28
C ASN A 43 3.40 16.91 -13.80
N ARG A 44 3.79 17.54 -12.67
CA ARG A 44 5.11 17.30 -12.06
C ARG A 44 5.01 16.22 -10.98
N TRP A 45 6.08 15.45 -10.80
CA TRP A 45 6.21 14.48 -9.71
C TRP A 45 6.73 15.16 -8.43
N LEU A 46 6.54 14.50 -7.29
CA LEU A 46 7.09 14.98 -6.02
C LEU A 46 8.61 14.80 -6.00
N ILE A 47 9.30 15.79 -5.43
CA ILE A 47 10.76 15.78 -5.28
C ILE A 47 11.09 15.88 -3.80
N PHE A 48 11.73 14.82 -3.31
CA PHE A 48 12.29 14.74 -1.97
C PHE A 48 13.79 15.00 -2.08
N LYS A 49 14.30 15.92 -1.25
CA LYS A 49 15.71 16.31 -1.20
C LYS A 49 16.61 15.11 -0.88
N ASP A 50 16.16 14.24 0.02
CA ASP A 50 16.90 13.07 0.48
C ASP A 50 15.93 11.98 0.98
N MET A 51 16.51 10.85 1.40
CA MET A 51 15.75 9.73 1.94
C MET A 51 15.03 10.10 3.25
N HIS A 52 15.60 11.00 4.04
CA HIS A 52 15.03 11.40 5.33
C HIS A 52 13.74 12.21 5.14
N GLU A 53 13.70 13.14 4.17
CA GLU A 53 12.47 13.87 3.82
C GLU A 53 11.37 12.93 3.30
N PHE A 54 11.75 11.94 2.49
CA PHE A 54 10.83 10.91 2.02
C PHE A 54 10.27 10.10 3.20
N GLU A 55 11.13 9.59 4.07
CA GLU A 55 10.73 8.80 5.25
C GLU A 55 9.82 9.58 6.20
N SER A 56 10.16 10.85 6.48
CA SER A 56 9.33 11.75 7.29
C SER A 56 7.95 11.97 6.67
N THR A 57 7.89 12.10 5.34
CA THR A 57 6.62 12.24 4.62
C THR A 57 5.80 10.97 4.70
N ILE A 58 6.39 9.79 4.46
CA ILE A 58 5.66 8.53 4.58
C ILE A 58 5.20 8.28 6.02
N ALA A 59 5.99 8.63 7.04
CA ALA A 59 5.58 8.53 8.43
C ALA A 59 4.33 9.38 8.72
N LYS A 60 4.27 10.61 8.18
CA LYS A 60 3.07 11.47 8.27
C LYS A 60 1.87 10.83 7.54
N LEU A 61 2.08 10.26 6.35
CA LEU A 61 1.00 9.57 5.62
C LEU A 61 0.53 8.30 6.34
N ALA A 62 1.42 7.61 7.05
CA ALA A 62 1.07 6.43 7.84
C ALA A 62 0.15 6.76 9.02
N SER A 63 0.25 7.97 9.57
CA SER A 63 -0.67 8.48 10.59
C SER A 63 -2.02 8.95 10.05
N ALA A 64 -2.22 8.97 8.72
CA ALA A 64 -3.50 9.32 8.15
C ALA A 64 -4.51 8.18 8.34
N ASP A 65 -5.64 8.49 8.98
CA ASP A 65 -6.62 7.48 9.38
C ASP A 65 -7.39 6.87 8.21
N ASP A 66 -7.47 7.55 7.05
CA ASP A 66 -8.25 7.09 5.90
C ASP A 66 -7.74 7.59 4.53
N GLN A 67 -8.33 7.03 3.47
CA GLN A 67 -7.98 7.35 2.09
C GLN A 67 -8.39 8.79 1.70
N GLU A 68 -9.38 9.36 2.37
CA GLU A 68 -9.81 10.75 2.14
C GLU A 68 -8.73 11.73 2.61
N SER A 69 -8.11 11.44 3.75
CA SER A 69 -7.02 12.22 4.34
C SER A 69 -5.78 12.18 3.46
N LEU A 70 -5.44 11.01 2.90
CA LEU A 70 -4.39 10.86 1.90
C LEU A 70 -4.70 11.65 0.62
N ALA A 71 -5.94 11.62 0.15
CA ALA A 71 -6.38 12.39 -1.02
C ALA A 71 -6.28 13.91 -0.78
N LYS A 72 -6.70 14.39 0.40
CA LYS A 72 -6.57 15.79 0.82
C LYS A 72 -5.11 16.23 0.83
N TRP A 73 -4.21 15.41 1.38
CA TRP A 73 -2.78 15.69 1.37
C TRP A 73 -2.24 15.80 -0.07
N ALA A 74 -2.61 14.87 -0.96
CA ALA A 74 -2.18 14.93 -2.36
C ALA A 74 -2.66 16.21 -3.06
N GLN A 75 -3.91 16.63 -2.82
CA GLN A 75 -4.50 17.85 -3.40
C GLN A 75 -3.83 19.16 -2.94
N GLN A 76 -3.17 19.17 -1.78
CA GLN A 76 -2.43 20.33 -1.29
C GLN A 76 -1.18 20.64 -2.14
N ASN A 77 -0.66 19.64 -2.86
CA ASN A 77 0.50 19.79 -3.72
C ASN A 77 0.07 20.30 -5.11
N LYS A 78 0.19 21.62 -5.33
CA LYS A 78 -0.20 22.25 -6.61
C LYS A 78 0.56 21.64 -7.80
N GLY A 79 -0.16 21.29 -8.86
CA GLY A 79 0.43 20.73 -10.09
C GLY A 79 0.82 19.24 -10.00
N PHE A 80 0.52 18.59 -8.86
CA PHE A 80 0.68 17.17 -8.65
C PHE A 80 -0.70 16.48 -8.72
N THR A 81 -0.74 15.30 -9.32
CA THR A 81 -1.90 14.41 -9.29
C THR A 81 -1.41 13.04 -8.90
N SER A 82 -1.88 12.55 -7.75
CA SER A 82 -1.45 11.26 -7.23
C SER A 82 -1.96 10.12 -8.12
N TRP A 83 -1.19 9.04 -8.15
CA TRP A 83 -1.59 7.81 -8.80
C TRP A 83 -2.91 7.29 -8.23
N GLY A 84 -3.08 7.35 -6.90
CA GLY A 84 -4.31 6.94 -6.21
C GLY A 84 -5.56 7.67 -6.71
N ALA A 85 -5.46 8.93 -7.13
CA ALA A 85 -6.59 9.66 -7.70
C ALA A 85 -7.03 9.12 -9.08
N ILE A 86 -6.08 8.61 -9.87
CA ILE A 86 -6.30 8.15 -11.25
C ILE A 86 -6.61 6.66 -11.31
N ALA A 87 -6.02 5.86 -10.41
CA ALA A 87 -6.30 4.42 -10.30
C ALA A 87 -7.78 4.15 -9.98
N ASN A 88 -8.44 5.08 -9.29
CA ASN A 88 -9.88 5.01 -8.98
C ASN A 88 -10.77 5.67 -10.06
N ALA A 89 -10.20 6.32 -11.08
CA ALA A 89 -10.94 6.95 -12.17
C ALA A 89 -11.21 5.91 -13.27
N ASP A 90 -12.50 5.63 -13.51
CA ASP A 90 -13.01 4.46 -14.23
C ASP A 90 -12.83 4.45 -15.76
N THR A 91 -12.22 5.46 -16.38
CA THR A 91 -12.07 5.49 -17.84
C THR A 91 -10.78 6.19 -18.26
N VAL A 92 -9.88 5.44 -18.90
CA VAL A 92 -8.83 6.03 -19.74
C VAL A 92 -8.91 5.31 -21.09
N GLU A 93 -9.47 6.02 -22.06
CA GLU A 93 -9.20 5.92 -23.50
C GLU A 93 -8.96 4.50 -24.07
N SER A 94 -10.06 3.77 -24.28
CA SER A 94 -10.28 2.93 -25.47
C SER A 94 -9.27 1.80 -25.79
N LYS A 95 -8.37 1.45 -24.87
CA LYS A 95 -7.54 0.24 -24.95
C LYS A 95 -7.59 -0.48 -23.60
N GLU A 96 -7.72 -1.80 -23.64
CA GLU A 96 -7.64 -2.68 -22.46
C GLU A 96 -6.25 -2.58 -21.84
N VAL A 97 -6.04 -1.52 -21.06
CA VAL A 97 -4.89 -1.41 -20.18
C VAL A 97 -5.28 -2.14 -18.91
N GLN A 98 -4.60 -3.26 -18.63
CA GLN A 98 -4.70 -3.93 -17.34
C GLN A 98 -4.13 -2.98 -16.28
N LYS A 99 -4.99 -2.11 -15.71
CA LYS A 99 -4.61 -1.20 -14.64
C LYS A 99 -4.20 -2.02 -13.43
N ILE A 100 -2.93 -2.03 -13.09
CA ILE A 100 -2.44 -2.65 -11.85
C ILE A 100 -2.84 -1.74 -10.69
N ASP A 101 -3.72 -2.26 -9.83
CA ASP A 101 -4.17 -1.63 -8.59
C ASP A 101 -3.04 -1.74 -7.56
N LEU A 102 -2.22 -0.68 -7.39
CA LEU A 102 -1.15 -0.66 -6.38
C LEU A 102 -1.76 -0.80 -4.98
N PRO A 103 -1.43 -1.86 -4.24
CA PRO A 103 -2.10 -2.13 -2.99
C PRO A 103 -1.67 -1.26 -1.81
N ASP A 104 -0.54 -0.55 -1.93
CA ASP A 104 -0.04 0.37 -0.91
C ASP A 104 -0.64 1.79 -1.11
N PRO A 105 -1.57 2.23 -0.24
CA PRO A 105 -2.18 3.55 -0.32
C PRO A 105 -1.16 4.69 -0.11
N MET A 106 -0.14 4.52 0.73
CA MET A 106 0.85 5.58 0.96
C MET A 106 1.70 5.80 -0.29
N LEU A 107 2.19 4.71 -0.88
CA LEU A 107 2.98 4.81 -2.08
C LEU A 107 2.16 5.33 -3.26
N SER A 108 0.92 4.88 -3.44
CA SER A 108 0.04 5.41 -4.50
C SER A 108 -0.28 6.90 -4.32
N THR A 109 -0.15 7.43 -3.10
CA THR A 109 -0.38 8.84 -2.78
C THR A 109 0.79 9.73 -3.21
N VAL A 110 2.03 9.23 -3.14
CA VAL A 110 3.24 10.01 -3.47
C VAL A 110 3.71 9.87 -4.91
N LEU A 111 3.27 8.83 -5.61
CA LEU A 111 3.54 8.67 -7.05
C LEU A 111 2.63 9.58 -7.86
N ASN A 112 3.17 10.20 -8.91
CA ASN A 112 2.35 10.98 -9.86
C ASN A 112 1.56 10.06 -10.81
N LYS A 113 0.79 10.65 -11.72
CA LYS A 113 0.03 9.95 -12.78
C LYS A 113 0.84 9.02 -13.70
N ASP A 114 2.14 9.24 -13.83
CA ASP A 114 3.05 8.44 -14.65
C ASP A 114 3.83 7.43 -13.80
N GLY A 115 3.48 7.28 -12.52
CA GLY A 115 4.16 6.42 -11.56
C GLY A 115 5.52 6.97 -11.10
N ARG A 116 5.73 8.29 -11.17
CA ARG A 116 7.02 8.94 -10.89
C ARG A 116 7.09 9.59 -9.52
N ILE A 117 8.29 9.55 -8.95
CA ILE A 117 8.74 10.22 -7.73
C ILE A 117 10.24 10.45 -7.84
N GLN A 118 10.78 11.51 -7.24
CA GLN A 118 12.21 11.73 -7.16
C GLN A 118 12.67 11.80 -5.72
N ILE A 119 13.72 11.07 -5.39
CA ILE A 119 14.39 11.13 -4.09
C ILE A 119 15.86 11.41 -4.36
N ALA A 120 16.37 12.49 -3.77
CA ALA A 120 17.69 13.03 -4.06
C ALA A 120 17.91 13.24 -5.57
N ASP A 121 18.98 12.66 -6.11
CA ASP A 121 19.38 12.75 -7.51
C ASP A 121 18.80 11.61 -8.37
N THR A 122 17.86 10.83 -7.85
CA THR A 122 17.29 9.67 -8.56
C THR A 122 15.79 9.84 -8.76
N ILE A 123 15.36 9.81 -10.02
CA ILE A 123 13.96 9.72 -10.41
C ILE A 123 13.60 8.25 -10.51
N TYR A 124 12.56 7.85 -9.80
CA TYR A 124 11.98 6.52 -9.90
C TYR A 124 10.70 6.59 -10.72
N GLN A 125 10.52 5.65 -11.65
CA GLN A 125 9.29 5.49 -12.43
C GLN A 125 8.82 4.05 -12.36
N MET A 126 7.60 3.86 -11.87
CA MET A 126 6.90 2.59 -11.91
C MET A 126 6.11 2.49 -13.22
N ASP A 127 6.52 1.58 -14.10
CA ASP A 127 5.80 1.23 -15.31
C ASP A 127 4.98 -0.02 -15.07
N ILE A 128 3.67 0.20 -14.98
CA ILE A 128 2.69 -0.83 -14.64
C ILE A 128 1.85 -1.29 -15.83
N LEU A 129 2.13 -0.79 -17.03
CA LEU A 129 1.37 -1.16 -18.23
C LEU A 129 1.93 -2.44 -18.89
N LYS A 130 2.98 -3.01 -18.31
CA LYS A 130 3.63 -4.24 -18.75
C LYS A 130 3.09 -5.44 -17.98
N ASP A 131 3.09 -6.61 -18.63
CA ASP A 131 2.68 -7.91 -18.05
C ASP A 131 3.37 -8.23 -16.71
N SER A 132 4.57 -7.70 -16.51
CA SER A 132 5.24 -7.65 -15.22
C SER A 132 5.55 -6.20 -14.90
N PRO A 133 5.09 -5.66 -13.76
CA PRO A 133 5.39 -4.29 -13.42
C PRO A 133 6.91 -4.12 -13.19
N VAL A 134 7.42 -2.98 -13.64
CA VAL A 134 8.85 -2.66 -13.66
C VAL A 134 9.07 -1.32 -12.99
N LEU A 135 10.11 -1.24 -12.16
CA LEU A 135 10.62 0.00 -11.62
C LEU A 135 11.86 0.42 -12.40
N TYR A 136 11.87 1.64 -12.92
CA TYR A 136 13.05 2.29 -13.47
C TYR A 136 13.61 3.30 -12.48
N ALA A 137 14.94 3.41 -12.45
CA ALA A 137 15.66 4.47 -11.75
C ALA A 137 16.53 5.23 -12.75
N PHE A 138 16.45 6.56 -12.73
CA PHE A 138 17.19 7.46 -13.63
C PHE A 138 17.91 8.52 -12.81
N PRO A 139 19.13 8.92 -13.20
CA PRO A 139 19.71 10.16 -12.72
C PRO A 139 18.82 11.37 -13.03
N SER A 140 18.63 12.28 -12.07
CA SER A 140 17.73 13.44 -12.15
C SER A 140 18.05 14.39 -13.31
N ARG A 141 19.32 14.42 -13.75
CA ARG A 141 19.77 15.13 -14.96
C ARG A 141 19.02 14.73 -16.24
N TYR A 142 18.38 13.56 -16.28
CA TYR A 142 17.56 13.10 -17.41
C TYR A 142 16.06 13.42 -17.26
N GLY A 143 15.66 14.20 -16.25
CA GLY A 143 14.25 14.57 -16.04
C GLY A 143 13.61 15.26 -17.24
N ASN A 144 14.36 16.08 -17.99
CA ASN A 144 13.86 16.73 -19.21
C ASN A 144 13.52 15.75 -20.34
N ASP A 145 14.25 14.64 -20.44
CA ASP A 145 13.95 13.59 -21.44
C ASP A 145 12.63 12.91 -21.11
N LEU A 146 12.38 12.65 -19.81
CA LEU A 146 11.13 12.07 -19.31
C LEU A 146 9.92 13.01 -19.50
N ILE A 147 10.13 14.33 -19.36
CA ILE A 147 9.10 15.35 -19.61
C ILE A 147 8.77 15.42 -21.11
N LYS A 148 9.77 15.29 -21.98
CA LYS A 148 9.59 15.26 -23.45
C LYS A 148 8.99 13.94 -23.97
N GLY A 149 8.64 13.01 -23.09
CA GLY A 149 8.01 11.74 -23.45
C GLY A 149 8.98 10.67 -23.97
N VAL A 150 10.29 10.81 -23.74
CA VAL A 150 11.25 9.74 -24.05
C VAL A 150 10.91 8.51 -23.20
N LYS A 151 10.76 7.35 -23.86
CA LYS A 151 10.47 6.09 -23.16
C LYS A 151 11.61 5.73 -22.21
N PRO A 152 11.33 5.14 -21.03
CA PRO A 152 12.35 4.73 -20.06
C PRO A 152 13.55 3.99 -20.66
N THR A 153 13.30 3.04 -21.56
CA THR A 153 14.34 2.22 -22.22
C THR A 153 15.25 3.01 -23.16
N GLY A 154 14.85 4.22 -23.58
CA GLY A 154 15.64 5.12 -24.42
C GLY A 154 16.50 6.11 -23.62
N VAL A 155 16.36 6.16 -22.29
CA VAL A 155 17.12 7.06 -21.42
C VAL A 155 18.46 6.41 -21.05
N LYS A 156 19.54 7.18 -21.14
CA LYS A 156 20.89 6.69 -20.79
C LYS A 156 20.99 6.42 -19.28
N GLN A 157 21.72 5.37 -18.91
CA GLN A 157 21.98 4.99 -17.50
C GLN A 157 20.73 4.69 -16.68
N VAL A 158 19.64 4.28 -17.33
CA VAL A 158 18.47 3.75 -16.65
C VAL A 158 18.81 2.40 -16.01
N VAL A 159 18.45 2.24 -14.74
CA VAL A 159 18.48 0.93 -14.05
C VAL A 159 17.05 0.39 -14.02
N THR A 160 16.90 -0.90 -14.32
CA THR A 160 15.58 -1.56 -14.44
C THR A 160 15.46 -2.68 -13.42
N HIS A 161 14.39 -2.67 -12.64
CA HIS A 161 14.09 -3.65 -11.60
C HIS A 161 12.69 -4.23 -11.81
N LYS A 162 12.55 -5.56 -11.67
CA LYS A 162 11.23 -6.20 -11.66
C LYS A 162 10.60 -6.01 -10.29
N ILE A 163 9.31 -5.67 -10.24
CA ILE A 163 8.55 -5.56 -8.99
C ILE A 163 7.42 -6.59 -8.96
N GLY A 164 7.22 -7.21 -7.80
CA GLY A 164 6.11 -8.16 -7.61
C GLY A 164 4.88 -7.43 -7.07
N LEU A 165 3.91 -7.15 -7.94
CA LEU A 165 2.61 -6.57 -7.55
C LEU A 165 1.43 -7.51 -7.83
N THR A 166 1.64 -8.59 -8.59
CA THR A 166 0.59 -9.47 -9.07
C THR A 166 0.21 -10.54 -8.05
N LEU A 167 -1.05 -11.00 -8.10
CA LEU A 167 -1.42 -12.25 -7.45
C LEU A 167 -0.62 -13.38 -8.11
N MET A 168 0.12 -14.15 -7.31
CA MET A 168 0.88 -15.27 -7.86
C MET A 168 -0.11 -16.37 -8.31
N PRO A 169 -0.09 -16.78 -9.60
CA PRO A 169 -1.11 -17.67 -10.16
C PRO A 169 -1.10 -19.09 -9.55
N PHE A 170 0.02 -19.51 -8.96
CA PHE A 170 0.22 -20.86 -8.41
C PHE A 170 0.37 -20.88 -6.88
N PHE A 171 0.09 -19.77 -6.18
CA PHE A 171 0.19 -19.77 -4.72
C PHE A 171 -1.10 -20.27 -4.08
N PRO A 172 -1.04 -21.00 -2.94
CA PRO A 172 -2.24 -21.48 -2.28
C PRO A 172 -3.16 -20.31 -1.95
N LYS A 173 -4.41 -20.38 -2.41
CA LYS A 173 -5.47 -19.50 -1.91
C LYS A 173 -5.70 -19.83 -0.43
N TRP A 174 -6.25 -18.89 0.32
CA TRP A 174 -6.73 -19.24 1.65
C TRP A 174 -7.89 -20.20 1.48
N GLU A 175 -7.76 -21.43 1.98
CA GLU A 175 -8.82 -22.43 1.84
C GLU A 175 -10.03 -21.98 2.68
N GLU A 176 -11.12 -21.61 2.01
CA GLU A 176 -12.38 -21.33 2.67
C GLU A 176 -12.95 -22.64 3.23
N THR A 177 -12.73 -22.91 4.51
CA THR A 177 -13.21 -24.14 5.19
C THR A 177 -14.74 -24.17 5.38
N GLY A 178 -15.47 -23.22 4.78
CA GLY A 178 -16.93 -23.10 4.82
C GLY A 178 -17.52 -22.78 6.20
N ARG A 179 -16.70 -22.79 7.27
CA ARG A 179 -17.09 -22.44 8.63
C ARG A 179 -16.29 -21.23 9.09
N VAL A 180 -16.99 -20.13 9.36
CA VAL A 180 -16.43 -18.98 10.07
C VAL A 180 -16.32 -19.35 11.54
N ILE A 181 -15.24 -20.04 11.90
CA ILE A 181 -14.91 -20.25 13.31
C ILE A 181 -14.16 -19.02 13.77
N ILE A 182 -14.83 -18.16 14.54
CA ILE A 182 -14.13 -17.16 15.34
C ILE A 182 -13.25 -17.95 16.30
N PRO A 183 -11.92 -17.82 16.18
CA PRO A 183 -11.05 -18.50 17.11
C PRO A 183 -11.36 -18.13 18.56
N GLU A 184 -11.50 -19.11 19.46
CA GLU A 184 -11.29 -18.88 20.88
C GLU A 184 -9.79 -19.02 21.21
N PRO A 185 -9.25 -18.25 22.17
CA PRO A 185 -9.90 -17.16 22.89
C PRO A 185 -10.06 -15.89 22.02
N ASN A 186 -10.99 -15.01 22.39
CA ASN A 186 -11.11 -13.64 21.88
C ASN A 186 -9.89 -12.80 22.33
N SER A 187 -8.70 -13.11 21.82
CA SER A 187 -7.48 -12.34 22.07
C SER A 187 -7.27 -11.27 20.99
N GLN A 188 -6.40 -10.30 21.27
CA GLN A 188 -6.02 -9.31 20.28
C GLN A 188 -5.37 -9.99 19.07
N VAL A 189 -5.50 -9.38 17.89
CA VAL A 189 -5.00 -9.95 16.62
C VAL A 189 -3.49 -10.25 16.65
N CYS A 190 -2.71 -9.54 17.47
CA CYS A 190 -1.29 -9.82 17.66
C CYS A 190 -0.96 -10.93 18.66
N ASP A 191 -1.80 -11.14 19.67
CA ASP A 191 -1.56 -12.19 20.67
C ASP A 191 -1.99 -13.56 20.17
N TYR A 192 -2.66 -13.59 19.02
CA TYR A 192 -3.13 -14.81 18.39
C TYR A 192 -1.95 -15.63 17.83
N PRO A 193 -1.84 -16.94 18.14
CA PRO A 193 -0.78 -17.79 17.61
C PRO A 193 -0.87 -17.86 16.07
N GLY A 194 0.26 -17.57 15.42
CA GLY A 194 0.42 -17.58 13.97
C GLY A 194 1.15 -18.82 13.46
N GLY A 195 1.10 -19.05 12.15
CA GLY A 195 1.93 -20.02 11.47
C GLY A 195 3.29 -19.42 11.10
N SER A 196 4.14 -20.22 10.42
CA SER A 196 5.31 -19.65 9.75
C SER A 196 4.96 -19.27 8.33
N LEU A 197 5.30 -18.02 7.98
CA LEU A 197 5.15 -17.50 6.63
C LEU A 197 6.41 -17.65 5.81
N VAL A 198 6.26 -18.27 4.64
CA VAL A 198 7.24 -18.12 3.56
C VAL A 198 7.08 -16.71 2.98
N PRO A 199 8.13 -15.88 2.94
CA PRO A 199 8.05 -14.56 2.34
C PRO A 199 7.96 -14.67 0.81
N TRP A 200 7.06 -13.89 0.20
CA TRP A 200 6.86 -13.84 -1.24
C TRP A 200 6.38 -12.44 -1.64
N TRP A 201 6.51 -12.06 -2.91
CA TRP A 201 6.10 -10.73 -3.42
C TRP A 201 4.76 -10.80 -4.15
N GLY A 202 3.89 -9.81 -3.95
CA GLY A 202 2.62 -9.66 -4.66
C GLY A 202 1.39 -9.65 -3.75
N GLN A 203 0.29 -10.25 -4.21
CA GLN A 203 -0.99 -10.40 -3.46
C GLN A 203 -1.37 -11.88 -3.21
N LYS A 204 -1.85 -12.21 -1.99
CA LYS A 204 -2.36 -13.54 -1.59
C LYS A 204 -3.68 -13.34 -0.86
N GLY A 205 -4.72 -14.02 -1.35
CA GLY A 205 -6.06 -13.86 -0.84
C GLY A 205 -7.03 -14.91 -1.37
N ASP A 206 -8.31 -14.65 -1.13
CA ASP A 206 -9.41 -15.44 -1.68
C ASP A 206 -10.65 -14.58 -1.96
N LEU A 207 -11.71 -15.20 -2.48
CA LEU A 207 -12.94 -14.56 -2.91
C LEU A 207 -14.15 -15.13 -2.15
N ILE A 208 -14.99 -14.27 -1.61
CA ILE A 208 -16.20 -14.66 -0.87
C ILE A 208 -17.44 -14.36 -1.71
N TYR A 209 -18.28 -15.37 -1.86
CA TYR A 209 -19.56 -15.29 -2.58
C TYR A 209 -20.79 -15.46 -1.68
N GLY A 210 -20.59 -15.83 -0.41
CA GLY A 210 -21.66 -16.05 0.56
C GLY A 210 -21.48 -15.26 1.85
N ALA A 211 -22.60 -14.97 2.50
CA ALA A 211 -22.65 -14.40 3.85
C ALA A 211 -22.35 -15.45 4.93
N ASP A 212 -22.16 -15.01 6.17
CA ASP A 212 -21.82 -15.91 7.28
C ASP A 212 -22.89 -16.97 7.58
N ASN A 213 -24.14 -16.70 7.21
CA ASN A 213 -25.26 -17.64 7.32
C ASN A 213 -25.35 -18.64 6.15
N GLY A 214 -24.37 -18.64 5.24
CA GLY A 214 -24.33 -19.51 4.06
C GLY A 214 -25.20 -19.05 2.88
N ALA A 215 -25.93 -17.94 3.00
CA ALA A 215 -26.70 -17.38 1.89
C ALA A 215 -25.77 -16.73 0.85
N GLU A 216 -26.09 -16.84 -0.44
CA GLU A 216 -25.38 -16.09 -1.49
C GLU A 216 -25.46 -14.58 -1.22
N LEU A 217 -24.41 -13.84 -1.56
CA LEU A 217 -24.42 -12.38 -1.47
C LEU A 217 -25.52 -11.80 -2.35
N LEU A 218 -26.24 -10.81 -1.82
CA LEU A 218 -27.34 -10.15 -2.50
C LEU A 218 -26.85 -9.54 -3.82
N LYS A 219 -27.56 -9.83 -4.90
CA LYS A 219 -27.21 -9.30 -6.22
C LYS A 219 -27.35 -7.77 -6.24
N ASP A 220 -26.53 -7.13 -7.05
CA ASP A 220 -26.66 -5.71 -7.36
C ASP A 220 -27.10 -5.52 -8.80
N ASN A 221 -28.29 -4.95 -9.03
CA ASN A 221 -28.87 -4.83 -10.36
C ASN A 221 -28.90 -6.17 -11.13
N GLY A 222 -29.25 -7.26 -10.42
CA GLY A 222 -29.29 -8.61 -10.95
C GLY A 222 -27.91 -9.25 -11.23
N ARG A 223 -26.81 -8.58 -10.84
CA ARG A 223 -25.44 -9.07 -11.04
C ARG A 223 -24.86 -9.67 -9.77
N GLN A 224 -23.98 -10.64 -9.95
CA GLN A 224 -23.24 -11.25 -8.84
C GLN A 224 -22.30 -10.26 -8.18
N VAL A 225 -22.14 -10.46 -6.89
CA VAL A 225 -21.29 -9.66 -6.00
C VAL A 225 -20.33 -10.62 -5.31
N ARG A 226 -19.09 -10.18 -5.13
CA ARG A 226 -18.09 -10.91 -4.36
C ARG A 226 -17.27 -9.95 -3.51
N ILE A 227 -16.73 -10.45 -2.42
CA ILE A 227 -15.72 -9.75 -1.63
C ILE A 227 -14.36 -10.36 -1.98
N ASP A 228 -13.42 -9.51 -2.36
CA ASP A 228 -12.01 -9.82 -2.57
C ASP A 228 -11.25 -9.37 -1.34
N TYR A 229 -10.56 -10.29 -0.69
CA TYR A 229 -9.75 -9.98 0.48
C TYR A 229 -8.38 -10.62 0.32
N HIS A 230 -7.34 -9.83 0.53
CA HIS A 230 -5.97 -10.29 0.37
C HIS A 230 -5.01 -9.50 1.25
N ARG A 231 -3.89 -10.14 1.54
CA ARG A 231 -2.68 -9.45 1.98
C ARG A 231 -1.77 -9.21 0.82
N TRP A 232 -0.89 -8.23 0.98
CA TRP A 232 0.06 -7.87 -0.05
C TRP A 232 1.43 -7.59 0.55
N ARG A 233 2.45 -7.78 -0.26
CA ARG A 233 3.84 -7.35 0.00
C ARG A 233 4.41 -6.81 -1.29
N VAL A 234 4.84 -5.56 -1.28
CA VAL A 234 5.38 -4.88 -2.45
C VAL A 234 6.75 -4.28 -2.13
N GLY A 235 7.63 -4.26 -3.13
CA GLY A 235 9.03 -3.91 -2.98
C GLY A 235 9.51 -3.09 -4.16
N PHE A 236 10.23 -2.04 -3.83
CA PHE A 236 10.89 -1.08 -4.70
C PHE A 236 12.33 -0.97 -4.22
N VAL A 237 13.22 -0.46 -5.07
CA VAL A 237 14.67 -0.38 -4.77
C VAL A 237 14.97 0.34 -3.46
N PHE A 238 14.14 1.30 -3.06
CA PHE A 238 14.36 2.12 -1.87
C PHE A 238 13.24 1.99 -0.83
N TYR A 239 12.22 1.17 -1.10
CA TYR A 239 11.01 1.12 -0.28
C TYR A 239 10.37 -0.27 -0.33
N SER A 240 9.98 -0.81 0.82
CA SER A 240 9.21 -2.05 0.89
C SER A 240 8.09 -1.93 1.90
N SER A 241 6.96 -2.54 1.59
CA SER A 241 5.79 -2.52 2.46
C SER A 241 4.98 -3.81 2.38
N ALA A 242 4.19 -4.03 3.43
CA ALA A 242 3.21 -5.10 3.52
C ALA A 242 1.93 -4.60 4.17
N GLY A 243 0.79 -5.16 3.77
CA GLY A 243 -0.52 -4.72 4.26
C GLY A 243 -1.66 -5.66 3.91
N VAL A 244 -2.88 -5.19 4.18
CA VAL A 244 -4.14 -5.88 3.93
C VAL A 244 -5.10 -5.03 3.12
N ARG A 245 -6.00 -5.70 2.40
CA ARG A 245 -7.09 -5.07 1.65
C ARG A 245 -8.34 -5.94 1.70
N VAL A 246 -9.49 -5.30 1.82
CA VAL A 246 -10.82 -5.87 1.56
C VAL A 246 -11.54 -4.97 0.55
N LYS A 247 -12.09 -5.56 -0.51
CA LYS A 247 -12.71 -4.85 -1.63
C LYS A 247 -13.98 -5.56 -2.05
N LEU A 248 -15.07 -4.81 -2.20
CA LEU A 248 -16.32 -5.32 -2.75
C LEU A 248 -16.32 -5.15 -4.27
N GLN A 249 -16.71 -6.19 -4.99
CA GLN A 249 -16.72 -6.20 -6.45
C GLN A 249 -18.06 -6.71 -6.98
N LYS A 250 -18.50 -6.11 -8.08
CA LYS A 250 -19.67 -6.49 -8.86
C LYS A 250 -19.24 -6.98 -10.23
N ASN A 251 -19.84 -8.07 -10.70
CA ASN A 251 -19.62 -8.53 -12.07
C ASN A 251 -20.39 -7.62 -13.06
N THR A 252 -19.68 -6.95 -13.96
CA THR A 252 -20.22 -6.03 -14.96
C THR A 252 -20.28 -6.68 -16.34
N ARG A 253 -21.16 -6.19 -17.22
CA ARG A 253 -21.34 -6.74 -18.57
C ARG A 253 -20.14 -6.57 -19.49
N LEU A 254 -19.34 -5.52 -19.29
CA LEU A 254 -18.33 -5.05 -20.25
C LEU A 254 -16.92 -4.97 -19.67
N GLY A 255 -16.74 -5.13 -18.36
CA GLY A 255 -15.43 -4.99 -17.71
C GLY A 255 -15.11 -6.07 -16.69
N GLY A 256 -15.90 -7.16 -16.63
CA GLY A 256 -15.75 -8.18 -15.60
C GLY A 256 -16.00 -7.63 -14.19
N TRP A 257 -15.23 -8.06 -13.21
CA TRP A 257 -15.40 -7.69 -11.80
C TRP A 257 -14.87 -6.28 -11.51
N MET A 258 -15.75 -5.38 -11.06
CA MET A 258 -15.42 -3.98 -10.79
C MET A 258 -15.94 -3.53 -9.41
N SER A 259 -15.22 -2.64 -8.74
CA SER A 259 -15.59 -2.10 -7.43
C SER A 259 -16.45 -0.85 -7.50
N THR A 260 -17.64 -1.03 -8.09
CA THR A 260 -18.63 0.04 -8.31
C THR A 260 -19.76 0.04 -7.26
N ILE A 261 -19.63 -0.77 -6.22
CA ILE A 261 -20.65 -0.94 -5.18
C ILE A 261 -20.01 -0.79 -3.80
N ASN A 262 -20.78 -0.27 -2.86
CA ASN A 262 -20.31 0.05 -1.53
C ASN A 262 -20.76 -1.01 -0.51
N MET A 263 -19.86 -1.30 0.41
CA MET A 263 -20.15 -1.94 1.69
C MET A 263 -20.80 -0.89 2.61
N ASN A 264 -21.84 -1.26 3.35
CA ASN A 264 -22.46 -0.37 4.32
C ASN A 264 -21.48 -0.03 5.45
N LYS A 265 -20.78 -1.06 5.94
CA LYS A 265 -19.73 -0.94 6.93
C LYS A 265 -18.66 -1.98 6.66
N VAL A 266 -17.41 -1.62 6.84
CA VAL A 266 -16.29 -2.57 6.85
C VAL A 266 -15.34 -2.23 7.98
N SER A 267 -14.82 -3.24 8.66
CA SER A 267 -13.73 -3.11 9.63
C SER A 267 -12.66 -4.17 9.36
N ILE A 268 -11.42 -3.79 9.60
CA ILE A 268 -10.24 -4.65 9.49
C ILE A 268 -9.38 -4.51 10.74
N GLU A 269 -8.81 -5.62 11.17
CA GLU A 269 -7.77 -5.71 12.20
C GLU A 269 -6.70 -6.65 11.66
N ALA A 270 -5.45 -6.20 11.64
CA ALA A 270 -4.35 -7.02 11.16
C ALA A 270 -3.10 -6.83 12.03
N CYS A 271 -2.34 -7.92 12.20
CA CYS A 271 -1.06 -7.90 12.87
C CYS A 271 -0.02 -8.60 11.99
N SER A 272 1.19 -8.05 11.98
CA SER A 272 2.33 -8.67 11.32
C SER A 272 3.55 -8.60 12.22
N ARG A 273 4.29 -9.73 12.29
CA ARG A 273 5.59 -9.82 12.96
C ARG A 273 6.60 -10.37 11.98
N GLY A 274 7.83 -9.87 12.02
CA GLY A 274 8.88 -10.32 11.11
C GLY A 274 10.13 -9.46 11.22
N ASP A 275 10.85 -9.32 10.12
CA ASP A 275 12.07 -8.52 10.08
C ASP A 275 12.07 -7.53 8.91
N VAL A 276 12.81 -6.45 9.08
CA VAL A 276 13.24 -5.56 8.00
C VAL A 276 14.68 -5.91 7.66
N LEU A 277 14.93 -6.28 6.40
CA LEU A 277 16.26 -6.55 5.87
C LEU A 277 16.76 -5.38 5.04
N VAL A 278 17.96 -4.95 5.37
CA VAL A 278 18.70 -3.87 4.72
C VAL A 278 20.10 -4.46 4.47
N PRO A 279 20.51 -4.73 3.21
CA PRO A 279 21.79 -5.35 2.88
C PRO A 279 22.96 -4.65 3.58
N GLY A 280 23.82 -5.45 4.22
CA GLY A 280 24.96 -4.95 5.01
C GLY A 280 24.62 -4.58 6.45
N PHE A 281 23.35 -4.64 6.86
CA PHE A 281 22.91 -4.39 8.24
C PHE A 281 22.28 -5.64 8.86
N VAL A 282 22.25 -5.66 10.19
CA VAL A 282 21.54 -6.70 10.96
C VAL A 282 20.04 -6.55 10.73
N ALA A 283 19.35 -7.66 10.55
CA ALA A 283 17.90 -7.71 10.43
C ALA A 283 17.24 -7.03 11.64
N VAL A 284 16.33 -6.09 11.39
CA VAL A 284 15.63 -5.37 12.46
C VAL A 284 14.26 -6.02 12.66
N PRO A 285 13.99 -6.66 13.81
CA PRO A 285 12.68 -7.25 14.06
C PRO A 285 11.61 -6.17 14.16
N PHE A 286 10.40 -6.50 13.72
CA PHE A 286 9.23 -5.63 13.87
C PHE A 286 8.02 -6.42 14.37
N GLN A 287 7.16 -5.72 15.10
CA GLN A 287 5.80 -6.11 15.43
C GLN A 287 4.91 -4.89 15.19
N ALA A 288 3.93 -5.04 14.31
CA ALA A 288 3.04 -3.95 13.93
C ALA A 288 1.59 -4.44 13.87
N GLN A 289 0.67 -3.58 14.28
CA GLN A 289 -0.76 -3.82 14.20
C GLN A 289 -1.47 -2.61 13.62
N VAL A 290 -2.55 -2.87 12.89
CA VAL A 290 -3.42 -1.84 12.35
C VAL A 290 -4.87 -2.25 12.53
N SER A 291 -5.70 -1.26 12.83
CA SER A 291 -7.15 -1.40 12.86
C SER A 291 -7.76 -0.24 12.09
N ALA A 292 -8.77 -0.51 11.28
CA ALA A 292 -9.47 0.53 10.56
C ALA A 292 -10.92 0.15 10.31
N SER A 293 -11.79 1.15 10.23
CA SER A 293 -13.17 0.97 9.83
C SER A 293 -13.62 2.09 8.91
N ALA A 294 -14.49 1.76 7.98
CA ALA A 294 -15.08 2.71 7.05
C ALA A 294 -16.55 2.35 6.78
N THR A 295 -17.33 3.35 6.43
CA THR A 295 -18.75 3.20 6.06
C THR A 295 -18.97 3.67 4.63
N ASN A 296 -19.93 3.07 3.93
CA ASN A 296 -20.30 3.43 2.57
C ASN A 296 -19.10 3.49 1.60
N THR A 297 -18.17 2.53 1.72
CA THR A 297 -16.98 2.44 0.87
C THR A 297 -16.98 1.15 0.05
N ASN A 298 -16.39 1.18 -1.14
CA ASN A 298 -16.17 0.00 -1.98
C ASN A 298 -14.93 -0.81 -1.56
N LYS A 299 -14.02 -0.22 -0.78
CA LYS A 299 -12.80 -0.88 -0.30
C LYS A 299 -12.28 -0.29 1.01
N ILE A 300 -11.50 -1.09 1.72
CA ILE A 300 -10.65 -0.63 2.82
C ILE A 300 -9.29 -1.31 2.69
N GLU A 301 -8.22 -0.56 2.85
CA GLU A 301 -6.85 -1.04 2.72
C GLU A 301 -5.94 -0.36 3.73
N ARG A 302 -5.04 -1.10 4.34
CA ARG A 302 -4.08 -0.56 5.32
C ARG A 302 -2.71 -1.19 5.14
N THR A 303 -1.70 -0.33 5.11
CA THR A 303 -0.29 -0.73 5.19
C THR A 303 0.03 -1.02 6.65
N ILE A 304 0.49 -2.24 6.94
CA ILE A 304 0.84 -2.68 8.30
C ILE A 304 2.27 -2.26 8.64
N LYS A 305 3.19 -2.48 7.70
CA LYS A 305 4.60 -2.12 7.87
C LYS A 305 5.14 -1.60 6.56
N TRP A 306 5.88 -0.51 6.64
CA TRP A 306 6.74 -0.01 5.59
C TRP A 306 8.16 0.19 6.13
N ALA A 307 9.12 0.18 5.21
CA ALA A 307 10.51 0.53 5.45
C ALA A 307 11.09 1.18 4.19
N ALA A 308 11.98 2.13 4.37
CA ALA A 308 12.75 2.74 3.29
C ALA A 308 14.24 2.67 3.62
N ALA A 309 15.07 2.70 2.58
CA ALA A 309 16.51 2.82 2.68
C ALA A 309 17.07 3.34 1.34
N PRO A 310 18.25 3.99 1.31
CA PRO A 310 18.87 4.47 0.06
C PRO A 310 19.34 3.34 -0.89
N PHE A 311 19.13 2.09 -0.51
CA PHE A 311 19.44 0.88 -1.28
C PHE A 311 18.38 -0.18 -0.97
N HIS A 312 18.46 -1.35 -1.62
CA HIS A 312 17.44 -2.41 -1.54
C HIS A 312 16.99 -2.68 -0.11
N VAL A 313 15.69 -2.59 0.17
CA VAL A 313 15.11 -2.84 1.50
C VAL A 313 13.95 -3.81 1.39
N GLU A 314 13.80 -4.70 2.36
CA GLU A 314 12.74 -5.69 2.39
C GLU A 314 12.03 -5.76 3.73
N VAL A 315 10.71 -5.68 3.71
CA VAL A 315 9.86 -6.09 4.83
C VAL A 315 9.54 -7.57 4.67
N LEU A 316 9.91 -8.41 5.64
CA LEU A 316 9.70 -9.86 5.64
C LEU A 316 8.73 -10.28 6.77
N PRO A 317 7.42 -10.38 6.50
CA PRO A 317 6.47 -10.95 7.45
C PRO A 317 6.79 -12.43 7.72
N ARG A 318 6.92 -12.79 9.00
CA ARG A 318 7.04 -14.19 9.48
C ARG A 318 5.75 -14.72 10.09
N ASN A 319 4.94 -13.85 10.67
CA ASN A 319 3.58 -14.13 11.14
C ASN A 319 2.65 -13.01 10.64
N PHE A 320 1.43 -13.35 10.26
CA PHE A 320 0.44 -12.44 9.72
C PHE A 320 -0.98 -12.90 10.06
N ASN A 321 -1.61 -12.18 10.96
CA ASN A 321 -3.00 -12.39 11.33
C ASN A 321 -3.86 -11.28 10.70
N PHE A 322 -5.00 -11.66 10.12
CA PHE A 322 -5.90 -10.72 9.48
C PHE A 322 -7.35 -11.09 9.74
N LYS A 323 -8.08 -10.16 10.34
CA LYS A 323 -9.51 -10.27 10.65
C LYS A 323 -10.24 -9.13 9.98
N PHE A 324 -11.42 -9.42 9.45
CA PHE A 324 -12.30 -8.38 8.95
C PHE A 324 -13.77 -8.71 9.15
N SER A 325 -14.59 -7.66 9.10
CA SER A 325 -16.05 -7.72 9.13
C SER A 325 -16.60 -6.78 8.07
N VAL A 326 -17.50 -7.26 7.24
CA VAL A 326 -18.20 -6.50 6.19
C VAL A 326 -19.69 -6.64 6.41
N ASN A 327 -20.40 -5.51 6.36
CA ASN A 327 -21.85 -5.48 6.22
C ASN A 327 -22.19 -5.01 4.81
N TYR A 328 -22.88 -5.87 4.06
CA TYR A 328 -23.36 -5.56 2.72
C TYR A 328 -24.86 -5.83 2.62
N LYS A 329 -25.66 -4.78 2.43
CA LYS A 329 -27.14 -4.84 2.34
C LYS A 329 -27.78 -5.62 3.50
N GLY A 330 -27.22 -5.50 4.70
CA GLY A 330 -27.67 -6.21 5.91
C GLY A 330 -27.11 -7.63 6.08
N GLN A 331 -26.38 -8.15 5.09
CA GLN A 331 -25.65 -9.42 5.23
C GLN A 331 -24.31 -9.17 5.93
N GLN A 332 -24.05 -9.93 6.98
CA GLN A 332 -22.77 -9.92 7.70
C GLN A 332 -21.83 -10.96 7.09
N ILE A 333 -20.58 -10.55 6.93
CA ILE A 333 -19.47 -11.37 6.45
C ILE A 333 -18.29 -11.11 7.36
N SER A 334 -17.79 -12.12 8.05
CA SER A 334 -16.58 -12.04 8.86
C SER A 334 -15.63 -13.18 8.55
N ARG A 335 -14.33 -12.89 8.49
CA ARG A 335 -13.29 -13.91 8.34
C ARG A 335 -12.11 -13.62 9.25
N PHE A 336 -11.44 -14.69 9.62
CA PHE A 336 -10.24 -14.71 10.44
C PHE A 336 -9.20 -15.57 9.73
N ILE A 337 -8.08 -14.95 9.37
CA ILE A 337 -6.97 -15.56 8.66
C ILE A 337 -5.78 -15.59 9.61
N ARG A 338 -5.12 -16.74 9.67
CA ARG A 338 -4.00 -17.01 10.57
C ARG A 338 -2.87 -17.57 9.73
N GLU A 339 -1.76 -16.87 9.68
CA GLU A 339 -0.56 -17.37 9.01
C GLU A 339 0.73 -16.98 9.69
#